data_AF-A0A920F879-F1
#
_entry.id   AF-A0A920F879-F1
#
_cell.length_a   1.000
_cell.length_b   1.000
_cell.length_c   1.000
_cell.angle_alpha   90.00
_cell.angle_beta   90.00
_cell.angle_gamma   90.00
#
_symmetry.space_group_name_H-M   'P 1'
#
loop_
_entity.id
_entity.type
_entity.pdbx_description
1 polymer ?
#
loop_
_entity_poly.entity_id
_entity_poly.type
_entity_poly.pdbx_seq_one_letter_code
_entity_poly.pdbx_strand_id
1 'polypeptide(L)'
;MRKVSGEYWREQDRERAYPTEFVKALTDAGFLAVLVPEEYGGSGLPISAAAAVLEEIHKSGCNGGACHAQMYIMGTVLRHGSPEQKQKFLPKIASGELRLQAFGVSEPTSGTDTLSLRTTAVKKGNDRYVVNGQKIWTSRAEHSDLMLLLARTTPREEVEKKTDGLICFLSRYAREPEERNGNSPD
;
A
#
# COMPACT_ATOMS: atom_id res chain seq x y z
N MET A 1 -9.57 -20.31 14.99
CA MET A 1 -9.84 -18.87 14.70
C MET A 1 -11.09 -18.37 15.42
N ARG A 2 -11.11 -18.32 16.77
CA ARG A 2 -12.29 -17.88 17.54
C ARG A 2 -12.46 -16.33 17.59
N LYS A 3 -11.46 -15.57 17.11
CA LYS A 3 -11.37 -14.11 17.23
C LYS A 3 -11.97 -13.30 16.07
N VAL A 4 -12.27 -13.91 14.92
CA VAL A 4 -12.78 -13.22 13.71
C VAL A 4 -14.08 -13.85 13.21
N SER A 5 -15.00 -14.09 14.13
CA SER A 5 -16.30 -14.73 13.85
C SER A 5 -17.20 -13.88 12.95
N GLY A 6 -18.34 -14.42 12.52
CA GLY A 6 -19.34 -13.60 11.82
C GLY A 6 -19.90 -12.46 12.69
N GLU A 7 -19.87 -12.59 14.02
CA GLU A 7 -20.27 -11.50 14.93
C GLU A 7 -19.25 -10.35 14.92
N TYR A 8 -17.96 -10.69 14.93
CA TYR A 8 -16.88 -9.72 14.76
C TYR A 8 -17.09 -8.88 13.50
N TRP A 9 -17.31 -9.52 12.34
CA TRP A 9 -17.50 -8.78 11.08
C TRP A 9 -18.73 -7.88 11.09
N ARG A 10 -19.84 -8.30 11.73
CA ARG A 10 -21.04 -7.47 11.88
C ARG A 10 -20.80 -6.27 12.80
N GLU A 11 -20.00 -6.44 13.84
CA GLU A 11 -19.60 -5.34 14.72
C GLU A 11 -18.69 -4.35 14.00
N GLN A 12 -17.65 -4.84 13.30
CA GLN A 12 -16.76 -3.99 12.51
C GLN A 12 -17.52 -3.17 11.46
N ASP A 13 -18.51 -3.77 10.79
CA ASP A 13 -19.36 -3.06 9.84
C ASP A 13 -20.21 -1.97 10.50
N ARG A 14 -20.87 -2.29 11.63
CA ARG A 14 -21.72 -1.37 12.38
C ARG A 14 -20.95 -0.14 12.88
N GLU A 15 -19.75 -0.35 13.38
CA GLU A 15 -18.86 0.70 13.90
C GLU A 15 -18.00 1.35 12.82
N ARG A 16 -18.09 0.88 11.56
CA ARG A 16 -17.20 1.28 10.46
C ARG A 16 -15.71 1.16 10.82
N ALA A 17 -15.39 0.16 11.63
CA ALA A 17 -14.05 -0.04 12.19
C ALA A 17 -13.14 -0.82 11.25
N TYR A 18 -11.82 -0.67 11.46
CA TYR A 18 -10.81 -1.45 10.73
C TYR A 18 -10.60 -2.80 11.43
N PRO A 19 -10.67 -3.94 10.70
CA PRO A 19 -10.58 -5.26 11.30
C PRO A 19 -9.13 -5.62 11.66
N THR A 20 -8.60 -4.94 12.68
CA THR A 20 -7.18 -4.96 13.07
C THR A 20 -6.73 -6.35 13.50
N GLU A 21 -7.56 -7.08 14.25
CA GLU A 21 -7.29 -8.44 14.72
C GLU A 21 -7.15 -9.41 13.55
N PHE A 22 -8.02 -9.28 12.54
CA PHE A 22 -7.95 -10.09 11.33
C PHE A 22 -6.67 -9.79 10.53
N VAL A 23 -6.36 -8.51 10.32
CA VAL A 23 -5.17 -8.09 9.58
C VAL A 23 -3.89 -8.52 10.30
N LYS A 24 -3.84 -8.39 11.62
CA LYS A 24 -2.72 -8.87 12.43
C LYS A 24 -2.56 -10.38 12.31
N ALA A 25 -3.63 -11.15 12.42
CA ALA A 25 -3.57 -12.60 12.29
C ALA A 25 -3.04 -13.05 10.92
N LEU A 26 -3.44 -12.39 9.82
CA LEU A 26 -2.91 -12.67 8.49
C LEU A 26 -1.44 -12.26 8.33
N THR A 27 -1.03 -11.19 9.00
CA THR A 27 0.36 -10.71 8.98
C THR A 27 1.27 -11.66 9.76
N ASP A 28 0.89 -12.02 10.98
CA ASP A 28 1.63 -12.95 11.85
C ASP A 28 1.79 -14.33 11.20
N ALA A 29 0.80 -14.75 10.41
CA ALA A 29 0.84 -16.01 9.65
C ALA A 29 1.62 -15.92 8.32
N GLY A 30 2.14 -14.75 7.95
CA GLY A 30 2.89 -14.53 6.71
C GLY A 30 2.05 -14.40 5.43
N PHE A 31 0.72 -14.51 5.53
CA PHE A 31 -0.16 -14.51 4.36
C PHE A 31 -0.15 -13.19 3.58
N LEU A 32 0.05 -12.05 4.25
CA LEU A 32 0.15 -10.75 3.59
C LEU A 32 1.50 -10.49 2.92
N ALA A 33 2.49 -11.36 3.15
CA ALA A 33 3.83 -11.31 2.58
C ALA A 33 4.11 -12.48 1.63
N VAL A 34 3.06 -13.21 1.21
CA VAL A 34 3.19 -14.46 0.46
C VAL A 34 3.95 -14.30 -0.87
N LEU A 35 3.86 -13.12 -1.50
CA LEU A 35 4.55 -12.78 -2.76
C LEU A 35 5.93 -12.15 -2.56
N VAL A 36 6.30 -11.80 -1.33
CA VAL A 36 7.63 -11.25 -1.02
C VAL A 36 8.64 -12.41 -1.04
N PRO A 37 9.79 -12.28 -1.72
CA PRO A 37 10.86 -13.29 -1.68
C PRO A 37 11.34 -13.62 -0.26
N GLU A 38 11.81 -14.85 -0.05
CA GLU A 38 12.32 -15.32 1.25
C GLU A 38 13.50 -14.48 1.77
N GLU A 39 14.37 -13.98 0.88
CA GLU A 39 15.49 -13.08 1.25
C GLU A 39 15.03 -11.79 1.94
N TYR A 40 13.76 -11.38 1.74
CA TYR A 40 13.13 -10.24 2.39
C TYR A 40 12.07 -10.67 3.43
N GLY A 41 12.07 -11.92 3.87
CA GLY A 41 11.20 -12.42 4.95
C GLY A 41 9.77 -12.79 4.54
N GLY A 42 9.48 -12.96 3.24
CA GLY A 42 8.21 -13.52 2.78
C GLY A 42 8.30 -15.01 2.42
N SER A 43 7.31 -15.49 1.65
CA SER A 43 7.23 -16.90 1.22
C SER A 43 7.70 -17.15 -0.21
N GLY A 44 7.95 -16.11 -1.00
CA GLY A 44 8.40 -16.22 -2.39
C GLY A 44 7.44 -16.95 -3.33
N LEU A 45 6.17 -17.09 -2.97
CA LEU A 45 5.20 -17.87 -3.72
C LEU A 45 4.61 -17.08 -4.90
N PRO A 46 4.09 -17.78 -5.94
CA PRO A 46 3.50 -17.13 -7.10
C PRO A 46 2.14 -16.47 -6.77
N ILE A 47 1.65 -15.63 -7.69
CA ILE A 47 0.35 -14.93 -7.57
C ILE A 47 -0.84 -15.88 -7.35
N SER A 48 -0.76 -17.13 -7.82
CA SER A 48 -1.77 -18.15 -7.55
C SER A 48 -1.89 -18.50 -6.07
N ALA A 49 -0.80 -18.43 -5.28
CA ALA A 49 -0.85 -18.60 -3.84
C ALA A 49 -1.57 -17.43 -3.15
N ALA A 50 -1.33 -16.20 -3.61
CA ALA A 50 -2.10 -15.04 -3.13
C ALA A 50 -3.59 -15.17 -3.44
N ALA A 51 -3.95 -15.68 -4.64
CA ALA A 51 -5.33 -15.96 -4.98
C ALA A 51 -5.96 -17.01 -4.07
N ALA A 52 -5.26 -18.12 -3.79
CA ALA A 52 -5.73 -19.17 -2.88
C ALA A 52 -5.93 -18.66 -1.44
N VAL A 53 -5.03 -17.80 -0.94
CA VAL A 53 -5.20 -17.13 0.36
C VAL A 53 -6.49 -16.31 0.39
N LEU A 54 -6.75 -15.51 -0.65
CA LEU A 54 -7.97 -14.70 -0.74
C LEU A 54 -9.22 -15.56 -0.89
N GLU A 55 -9.16 -16.65 -1.66
CA GLU A 55 -10.26 -17.60 -1.79
C GLU A 55 -10.65 -18.18 -0.43
N GLU A 56 -9.67 -18.66 0.35
CA GLU A 56 -9.92 -19.28 1.65
C GLU A 56 -10.45 -18.26 2.68
N ILE A 57 -9.98 -17.01 2.64
CA ILE A 57 -10.52 -15.90 3.44
C ILE A 57 -12.02 -15.73 3.18
N HIS A 58 -12.42 -15.60 1.91
CA HIS A 58 -13.83 -15.36 1.57
C HIS A 58 -14.69 -16.60 1.82
N LYS A 59 -14.17 -17.79 1.55
CA LYS A 59 -14.83 -19.08 1.85
C LYS A 59 -15.10 -19.26 3.35
N SER A 60 -14.21 -18.72 4.19
CA SER A 60 -14.36 -18.69 5.65
C SER A 60 -15.31 -17.60 6.16
N GLY A 61 -15.96 -16.84 5.27
CA GLY A 61 -16.86 -15.74 5.63
C GLY A 61 -16.15 -14.47 6.09
N CYS A 62 -14.84 -14.35 5.85
CA CYS A 62 -14.05 -13.15 6.14
C CYS A 62 -13.91 -12.26 4.88
N ASN A 63 -13.42 -11.03 5.04
CA ASN A 63 -13.28 -10.06 3.95
C ASN A 63 -11.81 -9.67 3.70
N GLY A 64 -11.23 -10.15 2.59
CA GLY A 64 -9.86 -9.81 2.18
C GLY A 64 -9.68 -8.35 1.72
N GLY A 65 -10.79 -7.66 1.41
CA GLY A 65 -10.86 -6.23 1.07
C GLY A 65 -10.17 -5.30 2.07
N ALA A 66 -10.02 -5.73 3.33
CA ALA A 66 -9.37 -4.95 4.37
C ALA A 66 -7.84 -4.79 4.19
N CYS A 67 -7.18 -5.71 3.48
CA CYS A 67 -5.71 -5.75 3.46
C CYS A 67 -5.06 -6.34 2.19
N HIS A 68 -5.82 -6.95 1.27
CA HIS A 68 -5.26 -7.62 0.09
C HIS A 68 -4.44 -6.69 -0.82
N ALA A 69 -4.71 -5.38 -0.78
CA ALA A 69 -3.97 -4.37 -1.53
C ALA A 69 -2.45 -4.44 -1.27
N GLN A 70 -2.05 -4.74 -0.03
CA GLN A 70 -0.64 -4.90 0.31
C GLN A 70 0.04 -5.99 -0.54
N MET A 71 -0.65 -7.11 -0.75
CA MET A 71 -0.10 -8.29 -1.43
C MET A 71 0.36 -7.97 -2.85
N TYR A 72 -0.36 -7.11 -3.59
CA TYR A 72 0.01 -6.78 -4.97
C TYR A 72 0.74 -5.44 -5.12
N ILE A 73 0.50 -4.44 -4.26
CA ILE A 73 1.16 -3.12 -4.37
C ILE A 73 2.67 -3.24 -4.14
N MET A 74 3.10 -4.13 -3.23
CA MET A 74 4.53 -4.45 -3.05
C MET A 74 5.22 -4.90 -4.35
N GLY A 75 4.45 -5.43 -5.31
CA GLY A 75 4.94 -5.80 -6.63
C GLY A 75 5.64 -4.66 -7.37
N THR A 76 5.26 -3.40 -7.10
CA THR A 76 5.95 -2.24 -7.68
C THR A 76 7.36 -2.10 -7.12
N VAL A 77 7.55 -2.26 -5.81
CA VAL A 77 8.89 -2.21 -5.18
C VAL A 77 9.73 -3.42 -5.60
N LEU A 78 9.12 -4.61 -5.64
CA LEU A 78 9.81 -5.84 -6.06
C LEU A 78 10.35 -5.76 -7.49
N ARG A 79 9.55 -5.22 -8.43
CA ARG A 79 9.93 -5.15 -9.86
C ARG A 79 10.78 -3.93 -10.19
N HIS A 80 10.49 -2.78 -9.58
CA HIS A 80 11.03 -1.49 -10.03
C HIS A 80 11.86 -0.75 -8.98
N GLY A 81 11.87 -1.23 -7.72
CA GLY A 81 12.71 -0.63 -6.68
C GLY A 81 14.19 -0.89 -6.92
N SER A 82 15.04 0.03 -6.48
CA SER A 82 16.49 -0.19 -6.42
C SER A 82 16.84 -1.27 -5.39
N PRO A 83 18.04 -1.89 -5.45
CA PRO A 83 18.49 -2.82 -4.42
C PRO A 83 18.37 -2.25 -3.00
N GLU A 84 18.73 -0.97 -2.82
CA GLU A 84 18.66 -0.27 -1.54
C GLU A 84 17.22 -0.09 -1.07
N GLN A 85 16.28 0.22 -1.98
CA GLN A 85 14.86 0.33 -1.66
C GLN A 85 14.28 -1.03 -1.26
N LYS A 86 14.62 -2.10 -1.99
CA LYS A 86 14.17 -3.46 -1.68
C LYS A 86 14.63 -3.88 -0.28
N GLN A 87 15.93 -3.75 -0.01
CA GLN A 87 16.52 -4.10 1.28
C GLN A 87 15.93 -3.29 2.44
N LYS A 88 15.62 -2.01 2.21
CA LYS A 88 15.09 -1.12 3.24
C LYS A 88 13.62 -1.38 3.57
N PHE A 89 12.79 -1.64 2.56
CA PHE A 89 11.33 -1.63 2.72
C PHE A 89 10.70 -3.02 2.78
N LEU A 90 11.17 -3.97 1.96
CA LEU A 90 10.50 -5.28 1.84
C LEU A 90 10.52 -6.09 3.15
N PRO A 91 11.62 -6.18 3.91
CA PRO A 91 11.63 -6.88 5.20
C PRO A 91 10.62 -6.30 6.19
N LYS A 92 10.49 -4.97 6.23
CA LYS A 92 9.57 -4.26 7.12
C LYS A 92 8.11 -4.42 6.70
N ILE A 93 7.86 -4.51 5.40
CA ILE A 93 6.53 -4.79 4.86
C ILE A 93 6.13 -6.24 5.13
N ALA A 94 7.08 -7.17 4.96
CA ALA A 94 6.86 -8.59 5.19
C ALA A 94 6.54 -8.89 6.67
N SER A 95 7.27 -8.27 7.60
CA SER A 95 7.01 -8.40 9.05
C SER A 95 5.76 -7.66 9.53
N GLY A 96 5.24 -6.73 8.73
CA GLY A 96 4.15 -5.84 9.12
C GLY A 96 4.56 -4.60 9.92
N GLU A 97 5.85 -4.36 10.15
CA GLU A 97 6.37 -3.10 10.72
C GLU A 97 5.97 -1.89 9.86
N LEU A 98 5.89 -2.07 8.54
CA LEU A 98 5.39 -1.07 7.59
C LEU A 98 4.22 -1.59 6.78
N ARG A 99 3.13 -0.84 6.74
CA ARG A 99 1.97 -1.08 5.89
C ARG A 99 2.08 -0.28 4.60
N LEU A 100 2.12 -0.99 3.47
CA LEU A 100 2.06 -0.42 2.12
C LEU A 100 0.82 -0.97 1.41
N GLN A 101 -0.33 -0.32 1.63
CA GLN A 101 -1.60 -0.73 1.02
C GLN A 101 -2.38 0.45 0.40
N ALA A 102 -1.93 1.68 0.61
CA ALA A 102 -2.49 2.87 -0.01
C ALA A 102 -1.88 3.11 -1.41
N PHE A 103 -2.76 3.35 -2.39
CA PHE A 103 -2.38 3.68 -3.76
C PHE A 103 -3.01 4.99 -4.22
N GLY A 104 -2.21 6.06 -4.25
CA GLY A 104 -2.61 7.41 -4.63
C GLY A 104 -2.52 7.62 -6.14
N VAL A 105 -3.53 7.13 -6.88
CA VAL A 105 -3.63 7.29 -8.34
C VAL A 105 -4.75 8.24 -8.71
N SER A 106 -5.99 7.85 -8.40
CA SER A 106 -7.21 8.58 -8.76
C SER A 106 -7.25 9.97 -8.16
N GLU A 107 -7.75 10.92 -8.94
CA GLU A 107 -7.92 12.32 -8.60
C GLU A 107 -9.37 12.75 -8.83
N PRO A 108 -9.85 13.84 -8.20
CA PRO A 108 -11.20 14.35 -8.44
C PRO A 108 -11.49 14.59 -9.93
N THR A 109 -10.46 14.94 -10.71
CA THR A 109 -10.56 15.22 -12.16
C THR A 109 -10.12 14.07 -13.05
N SER A 110 -9.64 12.94 -12.50
CA SER A 110 -9.17 11.79 -13.30
C SER A 110 -9.29 10.46 -12.56
N GLY A 111 -10.08 9.55 -13.13
CA GLY A 111 -10.20 8.15 -12.66
C GLY A 111 -9.71 7.20 -13.75
N THR A 112 -10.61 6.81 -14.65
CA THR A 112 -10.32 5.92 -15.79
C THR A 112 -9.20 6.47 -16.69
N ASP A 113 -9.21 7.77 -16.99
CA ASP A 113 -8.11 8.43 -17.72
C ASP A 113 -6.98 8.86 -16.76
N THR A 114 -6.30 7.87 -16.18
CA THR A 114 -5.20 8.09 -15.21
C THR A 114 -4.08 8.95 -15.78
N LEU A 115 -3.84 8.92 -17.10
CA LEU A 115 -2.75 9.68 -17.72
C LEU A 115 -3.00 11.20 -17.74
N SER A 116 -4.25 11.62 -17.47
CA SER A 116 -4.66 13.02 -17.32
C SER A 116 -4.53 13.56 -15.89
N LEU A 117 -3.89 12.82 -14.98
CA LEU A 117 -3.63 13.29 -13.62
C LEU A 117 -2.89 14.64 -13.60
N ARG A 118 -3.22 15.46 -12.60
CA ARG A 118 -2.72 16.82 -12.39
C ARG A 118 -1.79 16.94 -11.19
N THR A 119 -1.72 15.93 -10.31
CA THR A 119 -0.72 15.94 -9.22
C THR A 119 0.68 16.06 -9.80
N THR A 120 1.39 17.11 -9.41
CA THR A 120 2.74 17.42 -9.90
C THR A 120 3.80 17.00 -8.89
N ALA A 121 4.99 16.69 -9.38
CA ALA A 121 6.19 16.48 -8.58
C ALA A 121 7.35 17.27 -9.20
N VAL A 122 7.70 18.41 -8.60
CA VAL A 122 8.76 19.30 -9.10
C VAL A 122 10.05 19.02 -8.36
N LYS A 123 11.13 18.71 -9.08
CA LYS A 123 12.44 18.46 -8.49
C LYS A 123 12.96 19.73 -7.79
N LYS A 124 13.45 19.59 -6.56
CA LYS A 124 14.07 20.65 -5.75
C LYS A 124 15.44 20.18 -5.27
N GLY A 125 16.50 20.70 -5.89
CA GLY A 125 17.86 20.21 -5.63
C GLY A 125 18.12 18.86 -6.29
N ASN A 126 19.02 18.06 -5.70
CA ASN A 126 19.51 16.85 -6.36
C ASN A 126 18.65 15.61 -6.07
N ASP A 127 18.04 15.54 -4.89
CA ASP A 127 17.48 14.32 -4.30
C ASP A 127 16.04 14.48 -3.78
N ARG A 128 15.39 15.62 -3.99
CA ARG A 128 14.05 15.91 -3.46
C ARG A 128 13.07 16.33 -4.54
N TYR A 129 11.81 15.99 -4.32
CA TYR A 129 10.66 16.44 -5.10
C TYR A 129 9.66 17.12 -4.16
N VAL A 130 9.09 18.23 -4.61
CA VAL A 130 7.92 18.84 -3.98
C VAL A 130 6.70 18.41 -4.76
N VAL A 131 5.80 17.69 -4.07
CA VAL A 131 4.56 17.19 -4.65
C VAL A 131 3.42 18.17 -4.31
N ASN A 132 2.60 18.50 -5.30
CA ASN A 132 1.38 19.28 -5.09
C ASN A 132 0.23 18.70 -5.92
N GLY A 133 -0.89 18.40 -5.26
CA GLY A 133 -2.09 17.84 -5.89
C GLY A 133 -3.04 17.23 -4.88
N GLN A 134 -4.07 16.54 -5.38
CA GLN A 134 -5.09 15.88 -4.58
C GLN A 134 -5.40 14.49 -5.14
N LYS A 135 -5.31 13.49 -4.27
CA LYS A 135 -5.78 12.13 -4.54
C LYS A 135 -7.13 11.90 -3.86
N ILE A 136 -7.94 11.01 -4.43
CA ILE A 136 -9.26 10.62 -3.91
C ILE A 136 -9.42 9.10 -4.01
N TRP A 137 -10.32 8.54 -3.21
CA TRP A 137 -10.60 7.09 -3.16
C TRP A 137 -9.37 6.23 -2.78
N THR A 138 -8.42 6.81 -2.04
CA THR A 138 -7.23 6.10 -1.56
C THR A 138 -7.60 5.18 -0.41
N SER A 139 -7.95 3.95 -0.77
CA SER A 139 -8.29 2.91 0.19
C SER A 139 -7.17 2.74 1.23
N ARG A 140 -7.56 2.65 2.50
CA ARG A 140 -6.67 2.38 3.63
C ARG A 140 -5.56 3.41 3.84
N ALA A 141 -5.77 4.66 3.41
CA ALA A 141 -4.83 5.75 3.67
C ALA A 141 -4.51 5.89 5.17
N GLU A 142 -5.54 5.88 6.03
CA GLU A 142 -5.41 5.98 7.49
C GLU A 142 -4.83 4.74 8.17
N HIS A 143 -4.66 3.64 7.43
CA HIS A 143 -4.11 2.38 7.94
C HIS A 143 -2.84 1.97 7.17
N SER A 144 -2.12 2.94 6.62
CA SER A 144 -0.87 2.73 5.88
C SER A 144 0.23 3.63 6.43
N ASP A 145 1.45 3.10 6.52
CA ASP A 145 2.65 3.91 6.80
C ASP A 145 3.21 4.55 5.52
N LEU A 146 2.99 3.86 4.40
CA LEU A 146 3.48 4.20 3.09
C LEU A 146 2.34 4.26 2.07
N MET A 147 2.45 5.19 1.14
CA MET A 147 1.61 5.32 -0.03
C MET A 147 2.47 5.16 -1.27
N LEU A 148 1.99 4.33 -2.20
CA LEU A 148 2.48 4.36 -3.57
C LEU A 148 1.76 5.52 -4.29
N LEU A 149 2.49 6.53 -4.73
CA LEU A 149 1.94 7.79 -5.23
C LEU A 149 2.34 8.00 -6.69
N LEU A 150 1.35 8.18 -7.57
CA LEU A 150 1.60 8.53 -8.97
C LEU A 150 1.50 10.05 -9.15
N ALA A 151 2.57 10.67 -9.64
CA ALA A 151 2.63 12.11 -9.90
C ALA A 151 3.38 12.42 -11.20
N ARG A 152 3.07 13.59 -11.78
CA ARG A 152 3.62 14.08 -13.04
C ARG A 152 4.83 14.98 -12.79
N THR A 153 5.97 14.64 -13.37
CA THR A 153 7.22 15.43 -13.34
C THR A 153 7.42 16.28 -14.58
N THR A 154 6.83 15.89 -15.71
CA THR A 154 6.90 16.64 -16.97
C THR A 154 5.47 16.89 -17.47
N PRO A 155 5.11 18.15 -17.81
CA PRO A 155 3.80 18.48 -18.36
C PRO A 155 3.40 17.55 -19.51
N ARG A 156 2.10 17.24 -19.61
CA ARG A 156 1.60 16.21 -20.55
C ARG A 156 1.80 16.63 -22.01
N GLU A 157 1.74 17.92 -22.25
CA GLU A 157 1.95 18.60 -23.51
C GLU A 157 3.42 18.67 -23.92
N GLU A 158 4.35 18.43 -22.99
CA GLU A 158 5.81 18.44 -23.21
C GLU A 158 6.39 17.04 -23.40
N VAL A 159 5.54 16.00 -23.54
CA VAL A 159 5.98 14.61 -23.73
C VAL A 159 5.38 13.98 -24.97
N GLU A 160 6.12 13.09 -25.62
CA GLU A 160 5.65 12.36 -26.80
C GLU A 160 4.64 11.27 -26.43
N LYS A 161 4.97 10.43 -25.43
CA LYS A 161 4.04 9.42 -24.90
C LYS A 161 3.43 9.94 -23.61
N LYS A 162 2.11 9.80 -23.48
CA LYS A 162 1.34 10.26 -22.30
C LYS A 162 1.78 9.61 -20.97
N THR A 163 2.47 8.46 -21.05
CA THR A 163 3.08 7.75 -19.93
C THR A 163 4.40 8.38 -19.48
N ASP A 164 5.08 9.11 -20.36
CA ASP A 164 6.33 9.78 -20.04
C ASP A 164 6.05 10.96 -19.10
N GLY A 165 7.06 11.32 -18.31
CA GLY A 165 6.92 12.35 -17.29
C GLY A 165 6.03 11.94 -16.12
N LEU A 166 5.73 10.65 -15.94
CA LEU A 166 5.08 10.11 -14.73
C LEU A 166 6.12 9.37 -13.88
N ILE A 167 6.08 9.61 -12.57
CA ILE A 167 6.89 8.89 -11.58
C ILE A 167 5.98 8.29 -10.51
N CYS A 168 6.31 7.06 -10.13
CA CYS A 168 5.71 6.37 -9.01
C CYS A 168 6.62 6.51 -7.79
N PHE A 169 6.16 7.26 -6.78
CA PHE A 169 6.90 7.53 -5.55
C PHE A 169 6.45 6.60 -4.44
N LEU A 170 7.39 6.20 -3.58
CA LEU A 170 7.09 5.64 -2.28
C LEU A 170 7.10 6.79 -1.25
N SER A 171 5.92 7.26 -0.87
CA SER A 171 5.74 8.39 0.05
C SER A 171 5.38 7.91 1.44
N ARG A 172 5.91 8.55 2.48
CA ARG A 172 5.36 8.44 3.83
C ARG A 172 4.18 9.38 3.99
N TYR A 173 3.23 9.02 4.84
CA TYR A 173 2.25 9.99 5.34
C TYR A 173 2.98 10.97 6.26
N ALA A 174 2.65 12.26 6.15
CA ALA A 174 3.03 13.23 7.16
C ALA A 174 2.18 12.92 8.39
N ARG A 175 2.77 12.24 9.37
CA ARG A 175 2.16 12.13 10.70
C ARG A 175 2.33 13.45 11.41
N GLU A 176 1.32 13.86 12.18
CA GLU A 176 1.53 14.97 13.10
C GLU A 176 2.64 14.59 14.10
N PRO A 177 3.47 15.55 14.55
CA PRO A 177 4.61 15.28 15.43
C PRO A 177 4.27 14.46 16.69
N GLU A 178 3.02 14.52 17.15
CA GLU A 178 2.53 13.87 18.37
C GLU A 178 2.37 12.35 18.23
N GLU A 179 2.15 11.81 17.02
CA GLU A 179 2.02 10.36 16.79
C GLU A 179 3.37 9.62 16.82
N ARG A 180 4.49 10.33 16.93
CA ARG A 180 5.84 9.73 17.01
C ARG A 180 6.18 9.20 18.40
N ASN A 181 5.44 9.61 19.43
CA ASN A 181 5.72 9.28 20.84
C ASN A 181 4.73 8.27 21.46
N GLY A 182 3.79 7.71 20.68
CA GLY A 182 2.83 6.72 21.16
C GLY A 182 3.28 5.28 20.87
N ASN A 183 3.86 4.62 21.87
CA ASN A 183 4.23 3.19 21.93
C ASN A 183 5.39 2.73 21.02
N SER A 184 6.61 2.86 21.54
CA SER A 184 7.61 1.80 21.46
C SER A 184 7.89 1.31 22.87
N PRO A 185 7.60 0.05 23.24
CA PRO A 185 8.32 -0.57 24.34
C PRO A 185 9.71 -0.92 23.83
N ASP A 186 10.73 -0.41 24.51
CA ASP A 186 12.17 -0.72 24.45
C ASP A 186 12.69 -1.66 23.35
#